data_AF-A0A9X2WJA5-F1
#
_entry.id   AF-A0A9X2WJA5-F1
#
_cell.length_a   1.000
_cell.length_b   1.000
_cell.length_c   1.000
_cell.angle_alpha   90.00
_cell.angle_beta   90.00
_cell.angle_gamma   90.00
#
_symmetry.space_group_name_H-M   'P 1'
#
loop_
_entity.id
_entity.type
_entity.pdbx_description
1 polymer ?
#
loop_
_entity_poly.entity_id
_entity_poly.type
_entity_poly.pdbx_seq_one_letter_code
_entity_poly.pdbx_strand_id
1 'polypeptide(L)'
;MHIRLAVDADLQPLSHLFDHYRQSCDHPSDINGCYTFLSQRLSENDSIIFVAFESEIILGFIQLYPSFSSLMLQPVWYFEDAFVLPKYRNQGIASQMIARAGVLAKSAQVKLIDGHREQSLRV
;
A
#
# COMPACT_ATOMS: atom_id res chain seq x y z
N MET A 1 2.38 -13.25 -12.79
CA MET A 1 2.22 -12.27 -11.69
C MET A 1 3.18 -12.54 -10.52
N HIS A 2 3.92 -11.52 -10.09
CA HIS A 2 4.81 -11.52 -8.92
C HIS A 2 4.43 -10.40 -7.96
N ILE A 3 4.72 -10.56 -6.66
CA ILE A 3 4.47 -9.56 -5.62
C ILE A 3 5.76 -9.35 -4.84
N ARG A 4 6.17 -8.10 -4.67
CA ARG A 4 7.36 -7.72 -3.89
C ARG A 4 7.20 -6.34 -3.27
N LEU A 5 8.15 -5.97 -2.41
CA LEU A 5 8.28 -4.58 -1.96
C LEU A 5 8.68 -3.67 -3.13
N ALA A 6 8.10 -2.48 -3.17
CA ALA A 6 8.47 -1.45 -4.12
C ALA A 6 9.92 -0.99 -3.88
N VAL A 7 10.59 -0.61 -4.96
CA VAL A 7 11.94 -0.05 -4.96
C VAL A 7 11.95 1.24 -5.79
N ASP A 8 13.06 2.00 -5.76
CA ASP A 8 13.16 3.28 -6.46
C ASP A 8 12.86 3.19 -7.97
N ALA A 9 13.22 2.07 -8.60
CA ALA A 9 12.92 1.82 -10.02
C ALA A 9 11.41 1.75 -10.33
N ASP A 10 10.57 1.51 -9.32
CA ASP A 10 9.12 1.48 -9.46
C ASP A 10 8.48 2.86 -9.34
N LEU A 11 9.20 3.90 -8.87
CA LEU A 11 8.60 5.19 -8.52
C LEU A 11 7.81 5.81 -9.66
N GLN A 12 8.35 5.77 -10.87
CA GLN A 12 7.68 6.33 -12.04
C GLN A 12 6.41 5.56 -12.41
N PRO A 13 6.43 4.23 -12.69
CA PRO A 13 5.20 3.51 -13.00
C PRO A 13 4.21 3.49 -11.81
N LEU A 14 4.70 3.47 -10.58
CA LEU A 14 3.87 3.50 -9.38
C LEU A 14 3.18 4.85 -9.19
N SER A 15 3.82 5.99 -9.50
CA SER A 15 3.20 7.31 -9.36
C SER A 15 2.00 7.48 -10.28
N HIS A 16 2.06 6.96 -11.51
CA HIS A 16 0.91 6.93 -12.42
C HIS A 16 -0.22 6.06 -11.87
N LEU A 17 0.09 4.90 -11.30
CA LEU A 17 -0.89 4.02 -10.70
C LEU A 17 -1.53 4.64 -9.44
N PHE A 18 -0.73 5.31 -8.62
CA PHE A 18 -1.17 6.00 -7.42
C PHE A 18 -2.06 7.20 -7.74
N ASP A 19 -1.75 7.91 -8.82
CA ASP A 19 -2.60 8.97 -9.36
C ASP A 19 -3.98 8.43 -9.78
N HIS A 20 -4.04 7.27 -10.45
CA HIS A 20 -5.31 6.61 -10.76
C HIS A 20 -6.10 6.20 -9.51
N TYR A 21 -5.40 5.73 -8.47
CA TYR A 21 -6.02 5.46 -7.18
C TYR A 21 -6.66 6.72 -6.60
N ARG A 22 -5.92 7.84 -6.53
CA ARG A 22 -6.43 9.12 -6.02
C ARG A 22 -7.62 9.64 -6.83
N GLN A 23 -7.54 9.56 -8.16
CA GLN A 23 -8.66 9.92 -9.04
C GLN A 23 -9.90 9.05 -8.82
N SER A 24 -9.72 7.76 -8.48
CA SER A 24 -10.85 6.88 -8.12
C SER A 24 -11.50 7.24 -6.78
N CYS A 25 -10.85 8.09 -5.99
CA CYS A 25 -11.35 8.69 -4.75
C CYS A 25 -11.69 10.18 -4.95
N ASP A 26 -12.08 10.59 -6.17
CA ASP A 26 -12.52 11.95 -6.51
C ASP A 26 -11.48 13.07 -6.28
N HIS A 27 -10.19 12.73 -6.25
CA HIS A 27 -9.11 13.73 -6.23
C HIS A 27 -8.63 14.11 -7.64
N PRO A 28 -8.21 15.35 -7.88
CA PRO A 28 -7.62 15.74 -9.17
C PRO A 28 -6.30 15.00 -9.43
N SER A 29 -5.99 14.79 -10.71
CA SER A 29 -4.70 14.22 -11.12
C SER A 29 -3.55 15.14 -10.73
N ASP A 30 -2.53 14.56 -10.10
CA ASP A 30 -1.28 15.18 -9.71
C ASP A 30 -0.18 14.12 -9.60
N ILE A 31 0.32 13.68 -10.77
CA ILE A 31 1.35 12.65 -10.88
C ILE A 31 2.67 13.10 -10.21
N ASN A 32 3.01 14.39 -10.29
CA ASN A 32 4.23 14.93 -9.68
C ASN A 32 4.14 14.90 -8.15
N GLY A 33 2.98 15.26 -7.58
CA GLY A 33 2.72 15.10 -6.16
C GLY A 33 2.77 13.63 -5.72
N CYS A 34 2.20 12.71 -6.52
CA CYS A 34 2.26 11.28 -6.24
C CYS A 34 3.71 10.75 -6.24
N TYR A 35 4.52 11.13 -7.23
CA TYR A 35 5.93 10.76 -7.30
C TYR A 35 6.70 11.28 -6.08
N THR A 36 6.52 12.56 -5.75
CA THR A 36 7.20 13.21 -4.60
C THR A 36 6.82 12.51 -3.30
N PHE A 37 5.53 12.26 -3.09
CA PHE A 37 5.03 11.56 -1.92
C PHE A 37 5.63 10.15 -1.81
N LEU A 38 5.52 9.32 -2.86
CA LEU A 38 6.05 7.96 -2.85
C LEU A 38 7.57 7.91 -2.67
N SER A 39 8.29 8.84 -3.29
CA SER A 39 9.75 8.95 -3.15
C SER A 39 10.15 9.25 -1.71
N GLN A 40 9.46 10.18 -1.04
CA GLN A 40 9.69 10.45 0.38
C GLN A 40 9.42 9.21 1.21
N ARG A 41 8.26 8.56 0.98
CA ARG A 41 7.85 7.35 1.69
C ARG A 41 8.85 6.19 1.61
N LEU A 42 9.46 5.98 0.45
CA LEU A 42 10.52 4.98 0.29
C LEU A 42 11.83 5.43 0.95
N SER A 43 12.24 6.69 0.76
CA SER A 43 13.52 7.19 1.28
C SER A 43 13.57 7.29 2.81
N GLU A 44 12.45 7.66 3.43
CA GLU A 44 12.32 7.80 4.88
C GLU A 44 12.04 6.46 5.56
N ASN A 45 11.72 5.40 4.80
CA ASN A 45 11.31 4.09 5.29
C ASN A 45 10.14 4.16 6.29
N ASP A 46 9.25 5.14 6.11
CA ASP A 46 8.10 5.40 6.98
C ASP A 46 6.79 4.79 6.43
N SER A 47 6.87 4.05 5.33
CA SER A 47 5.80 3.18 4.85
C SER A 47 6.36 1.93 4.17
N ILE A 48 5.50 0.92 4.04
CA ILE A 48 5.80 -0.35 3.39
C ILE A 48 4.87 -0.46 2.19
N ILE A 49 5.44 -0.47 0.99
CA ILE A 49 4.66 -0.53 -0.24
C ILE A 49 4.91 -1.89 -0.89
N PHE A 50 3.85 -2.66 -1.10
CA PHE A 50 3.89 -3.84 -1.96
C PHE A 50 3.32 -3.51 -3.33
N VAL A 51 3.97 -4.02 -4.36
CA VAL A 51 3.50 -3.95 -5.74
C VAL A 51 3.25 -5.35 -6.28
N ALA A 52 2.14 -5.51 -6.99
CA ALA A 52 1.88 -6.68 -7.84
C ALA A 52 2.22 -6.31 -9.27
N PHE A 53 3.06 -7.10 -9.92
CA PHE A 53 3.50 -6.82 -11.28
C PHE A 53 3.48 -8.09 -12.15
N GLU A 54 3.30 -7.88 -13.44
CA GLU A 54 3.41 -8.92 -14.45
C GLU A 54 4.21 -8.37 -15.63
N SER A 55 5.27 -9.09 -16.00
CA SER A 55 6.33 -8.54 -16.85
C SER A 55 6.84 -7.21 -16.26
N GLU A 56 6.77 -6.11 -17.02
CA GLU A 56 7.21 -4.78 -16.58
C GLU A 56 6.06 -3.87 -16.12
N ILE A 57 4.85 -4.42 -15.95
CA ILE A 57 3.66 -3.62 -15.65
C ILE A 57 3.23 -3.84 -14.20
N ILE A 58 3.18 -2.75 -13.43
CA ILE A 58 2.56 -2.75 -12.10
C ILE A 58 1.04 -2.80 -12.27
N LEU A 59 0.44 -3.87 -11.75
CA LEU A 59 -0.99 -4.15 -11.82
C LEU A 59 -1.77 -3.51 -10.66
N GLY A 60 -1.10 -3.37 -9.52
CA GLY A 60 -1.70 -2.90 -8.27
C GLY A 60 -0.65 -2.64 -7.20
N PHE A 61 -1.06 -1.92 -6.16
CA PHE A 61 -0.25 -1.70 -4.97
C PHE A 61 -1.10 -1.82 -3.70
N ILE A 62 -0.42 -2.05 -2.57
CA ILE A 62 -0.92 -1.72 -1.24
C ILE A 62 0.16 -0.93 -0.50
N GLN A 63 -0.26 -0.03 0.39
CA GLN A 63 0.63 0.74 1.24
C GLN A 63 0.22 0.60 2.70
N LEU A 64 1.22 0.32 3.54
CA LEU A 64 1.06 0.17 4.98
C LEU A 64 1.89 1.21 5.72
N TYR A 65 1.36 1.71 6.83
CA TYR A 65 2.03 2.71 7.66
C TYR A 65 2.41 2.14 9.01
N PRO A 66 3.72 2.05 9.33
CA PRO A 66 4.20 1.72 10.67
C PRO A 66 3.76 2.73 11.73
N SER A 67 3.33 2.21 12.88
CA SER A 67 2.90 3.00 14.03
C SER A 67 2.93 2.15 15.31
N PHE A 68 2.35 2.67 16.39
CA PHE A 68 2.19 1.99 17.66
C PHE A 68 0.74 2.09 18.14
N SER A 69 0.24 1.01 18.73
CA SER A 69 -1.04 1.04 19.45
C SER A 69 -0.78 1.22 20.94
N SER A 70 -1.23 2.33 21.51
CA SER A 70 -1.19 2.54 22.97
C SER A 70 -2.15 1.61 23.73
N LEU A 71 -3.22 1.15 23.07
CA LEU A 71 -4.17 0.20 23.66
C LEU A 71 -3.62 -1.23 23.70
N MET A 72 -2.87 -1.64 22.67
CA MET A 72 -2.26 -2.97 22.61
C MET A 72 -0.81 -3.01 23.10
N LEU A 73 -0.22 -1.85 23.38
CA LEU A 73 1.16 -1.67 23.85
C LEU A 73 2.20 -2.36 22.93
N GLN A 74 2.00 -2.29 21.61
CA GLN A 74 2.86 -2.95 20.62
C GLN A 74 2.90 -2.18 19.28
N PRO A 75 3.95 -2.39 18.46
CA PRO A 75 3.98 -1.86 17.09
C PRO A 75 2.84 -2.45 16.24
N VAL A 76 2.32 -1.64 15.32
CA VAL A 76 1.28 -2.02 14.37
C VAL A 76 1.61 -1.47 12.99
N TRP A 77 1.12 -2.15 11.95
CA TRP A 77 1.09 -1.63 10.58
C TRP A 77 -0.37 -1.41 10.19
N TYR A 78 -0.73 -0.16 9.88
CA TYR A 78 -2.04 0.18 9.37
C TYR A 78 -2.07 -0.04 7.86
N PHE A 79 -3.01 -0.87 7.40
CA PHE A 79 -3.36 -1.05 6.01
C PHE A 79 -4.44 -0.03 5.64
N GLU A 80 -4.04 0.99 4.87
CA GLU A 80 -4.91 2.11 4.50
C GLU A 80 -5.20 2.10 3.01
N ASP A 81 -4.15 2.00 2.18
CA ASP A 81 -4.27 2.23 0.75
C ASP A 81 -4.11 0.91 -0.02
N ALA A 82 -5.05 0.65 -0.93
CA ALA A 82 -4.99 -0.48 -1.84
C ALA A 82 -5.66 -0.15 -3.16
N PHE A 83 -5.00 -0.50 -4.26
CA PHE A 83 -5.54 -0.30 -5.58
C PHE A 83 -5.04 -1.36 -6.57
N VAL A 84 -5.95 -1.79 -7.46
CA VAL A 84 -5.64 -2.64 -8.60
C VAL A 84 -6.29 -2.01 -9.82
N LEU A 85 -5.54 -1.91 -10.92
CA LEU A 85 -6.05 -1.40 -12.20
C LEU A 85 -7.37 -2.10 -12.55
N PRO A 86 -8.40 -1.38 -13.03
CA PRO A 86 -9.73 -1.94 -13.28
C PRO A 86 -9.73 -3.25 -14.09
N LYS A 87 -8.90 -3.33 -15.13
CA LYS A 87 -8.76 -4.52 -15.99
C LYS A 87 -8.24 -5.78 -15.28
N TYR A 88 -7.61 -5.66 -14.12
CA TYR A 88 -7.06 -6.77 -13.33
C TYR A 88 -7.82 -7.02 -12.00
N ARG A 89 -8.94 -6.33 -11.78
CA ARG A 89 -9.78 -6.54 -10.59
C ARG A 89 -10.48 -7.91 -10.64
N ASN A 90 -10.99 -8.36 -9.48
CA ASN A 90 -11.66 -9.66 -9.28
C ASN A 90 -10.78 -10.91 -9.55
N GLN A 91 -9.46 -10.74 -9.65
CA GLN A 91 -8.48 -11.83 -9.80
C GLN A 91 -7.74 -12.15 -8.49
N GLY A 92 -8.20 -11.60 -7.36
CA GLY A 92 -7.59 -11.84 -6.04
C GLY A 92 -6.22 -11.17 -5.82
N ILE A 93 -5.80 -10.24 -6.70
CA ILE A 93 -4.47 -9.60 -6.64
C ILE A 93 -4.26 -8.85 -5.32
N ALA A 94 -5.24 -8.03 -4.90
CA ALA A 94 -5.17 -7.30 -3.64
C ALA A 94 -5.06 -8.26 -2.44
N SER A 95 -5.87 -9.32 -2.40
CA SER A 95 -5.83 -10.34 -1.36
C SER A 95 -4.47 -11.03 -1.27
N GLN A 96 -3.82 -11.29 -2.41
CA GLN A 96 -2.48 -11.87 -2.43
C GLN A 96 -1.42 -10.89 -1.90
N MET A 97 -1.53 -9.59 -2.21
CA MET A 97 -0.64 -8.57 -1.64
C MET A 97 -0.82 -8.46 -0.13
N ILE A 98 -2.08 -8.43 0.36
CA ILE A 98 -2.39 -8.39 1.80
C ILE A 98 -1.87 -9.65 2.50
N ALA A 99 -2.00 -10.83 1.89
CA ALA A 99 -1.45 -12.06 2.45
C ALA A 99 0.07 -11.99 2.59
N ARG A 100 0.78 -11.41 1.62
CA ARG A 100 2.24 -11.18 1.69
C ARG A 100 2.60 -10.17 2.78
N ALA A 101 1.85 -9.08 2.91
CA ALA A 101 2.00 -8.14 4.01
C ALA A 101 1.79 -8.80 5.38
N GLY A 102 0.79 -9.68 5.52
CA GLY A 102 0.56 -10.45 6.75
C GLY A 102 1.70 -11.39 7.12
N VAL A 103 2.32 -12.05 6.14
CA VAL A 103 3.52 -12.88 6.36
C VAL A 103 4.70 -12.00 6.84
N LEU A 104 4.92 -10.86 6.19
CA LEU A 104 5.98 -9.93 6.57
C LEU A 104 5.74 -9.38 7.99
N ALA A 105 4.53 -8.93 8.30
CA ALA A 105 4.15 -8.41 9.62
C ALA A 105 4.37 -9.45 10.72
N LYS A 106 3.96 -10.71 10.49
CA LYS A 106 4.22 -11.82 11.42
C LYS A 106 5.71 -12.04 11.64
N SER A 107 6.53 -11.99 10.59
CA SER A 107 7.99 -12.14 10.70
C SER A 107 8.64 -10.99 11.47
N ALA A 108 8.11 -9.78 11.33
CA ALA A 108 8.55 -8.58 12.03
C ALA A 108 7.97 -8.46 13.46
N GLN A 109 7.14 -9.42 13.89
CA GLN A 109 6.41 -9.38 15.16
C GLN A 109 5.54 -8.12 15.32
N VAL A 110 4.99 -7.63 14.21
CA VAL A 110 4.08 -6.48 14.14
C VAL A 110 2.67 -6.95 13.81
N LYS A 111 1.66 -6.33 14.43
CA LYS A 111 0.26 -6.63 14.11
C LYS A 111 -0.18 -5.81 12.90
N LEU A 112 -0.73 -6.49 11.89
CA LEU A 112 -1.41 -5.86 10.76
C LEU A 112 -2.82 -5.47 11.15
N ILE A 113 -3.19 -4.21 10.91
CA ILE A 113 -4.48 -3.62 11.27
C ILE A 113 -5.14 -3.05 10.02
N ASP A 114 -6.42 -3.38 9.82
CA ASP A 114 -7.23 -2.81 8.74
C ASP A 114 -7.76 -1.43 9.16
N GLY A 115 -7.20 -0.37 8.57
CA GLY A 115 -7.52 1.02 8.93
C GLY A 115 -8.99 1.39 8.72
N HIS A 116 -9.66 0.73 7.76
CA HIS A 116 -11.07 0.99 7.44
C HIS A 116 -12.04 0.36 8.44
N ARG A 117 -11.63 -0.69 9.18
CA ARG A 117 -12.51 -1.36 10.16
C ARG A 117 -12.50 -0.71 11.54
N GLU A 118 -11.42 -0.05 11.95
CA GLU A 118 -11.27 0.47 13.32
C GLU A 118 -11.74 1.92 13.53
N GLN A 119 -12.16 2.63 12.48
CA GLN A 119 -12.79 3.95 12.63
C GLN A 119 -14.22 3.89 13.21
N SER A 120 -14.77 2.68 13.40
CA SER A 120 -16.11 2.46 13.95
C SER A 120 -16.19 2.55 15.49
N LEU A 121 -15.07 2.89 16.16
CA LEU A 121 -15.02 3.07 17.62
C LEU A 121 -14.44 4.45 17.97
N ARG A 122 -15.19 5.52 17.70
CA ARG A 122 -15.08 6.77 18.47
C ARG A 122 -16.47 7.34 18.72
N VAL A 123 -16.66 7.64 20.01
CA VAL A 123 -17.81 8.20 20.75
C VAL A 123 -18.65 9.20 19.96
#